data_AF-A0A3R9TMM5-F1
#
_entry.id   AF-A0A3R9TMM5-F1
#
_cell.length_a   1.000
_cell.length_b   1.000
_cell.length_c   1.000
_cell.angle_alpha   90.00
_cell.angle_beta   90.00
_cell.angle_gamma   90.00
#
_symmetry.space_group_name_H-M   'P 1'
#
loop_
_entity.id
_entity.type
_entity.pdbx_description
1 polymer ?
#
loop_
_entity_poly.entity_id
_entity_poly.type
_entity_poly.pdbx_seq_one_letter_code
_entity_poly.pdbx_strand_id
1 'polypeptide(L)' 'MPFFVLSCTDNEGTLEKRLAVRPQHIERLQKLDDEGRLVAAGAMPKDPNDPQAGFYGSTMIVEFDTRE' A
#
# COMPACT_ATOMS: atom_id res chain seq x y z
N MET A 1 -9.11 -4.47 -18.44
CA MET A 1 -9.55 -5.34 -17.34
C MET A 1 -10.12 -4.41 -16.25
N PRO A 2 -10.93 -4.86 -15.26
CA PRO A 2 -11.46 -3.95 -14.25
C PRO A 2 -10.35 -3.37 -13.35
N PHE A 3 -10.55 -2.12 -12.91
CA PHE A 3 -9.75 -1.53 -11.85
C PHE A 3 -10.36 -1.85 -10.48
N PHE A 4 -9.51 -2.25 -9.54
CA PHE A 4 -9.87 -2.48 -8.15
C PHE A 4 -9.19 -1.46 -7.26
N VAL A 5 -9.94 -0.97 -6.27
CA VAL A 5 -9.43 -0.10 -5.21
C VAL A 5 -9.30 -0.94 -3.94
N LEU A 6 -8.08 -1.10 -3.47
CA LEU A 6 -7.81 -1.70 -2.18
C LEU A 6 -7.49 -0.59 -1.19
N SER A 7 -8.24 -0.53 -0.10
CA SER A 7 -7.98 0.34 1.03
C SER A 7 -7.79 -0.53 2.27
N CYS A 8 -6.58 -0.49 2.83
CA CYS A 8 -6.21 -1.23 4.03
C CYS A 8 -6.03 -0.26 5.18
N THR A 9 -6.51 -0.63 6.37
CA THR A 9 -6.37 0.15 7.60
C THR A 9 -5.32 -0.49 8.50
N ASP A 10 -4.42 0.32 9.05
CA ASP A 10 -3.44 -0.15 10.03
C ASP A 10 -4.11 -0.32 11.41
N ASN A 11 -3.76 -1.39 12.11
CA ASN A 11 -4.17 -1.57 13.50
C ASN A 11 -3.28 -0.74 14.44
N GLU A 12 -3.78 -0.42 15.62
CA GLU A 12 -2.98 0.22 16.67
C GLU A 12 -1.74 -0.61 17.03
N GLY A 13 -0.63 0.08 17.35
CA GLY A 13 0.63 -0.57 17.73
C GLY A 13 1.37 -1.31 16.61
N THR A 14 0.97 -1.15 15.34
CA THR A 14 1.59 -1.88 14.21
C THR A 14 2.70 -1.12 13.45
N LEU A 15 3.05 0.09 13.89
CA LEU A 15 4.02 0.95 13.19
C LEU A 15 5.37 0.26 12.97
N GLU A 16 5.96 -0.33 14.01
CA GLU A 16 7.26 -1.02 13.91
C GLU A 16 7.20 -2.15 12.89
N LYS A 17 6.13 -2.97 12.95
CA LYS A 17 5.92 -4.05 11.99
C LYS A 17 5.78 -3.51 10.57
N ARG A 18 5.03 -2.42 10.37
CA ARG A 18 4.86 -1.77 9.06
C ARG A 18 6.19 -1.29 8.50
N LEU A 19 7.02 -0.64 9.31
CA LEU A 19 8.34 -0.16 8.89
C LEU A 19 9.27 -1.34 8.54
N ALA A 20 9.25 -2.41 9.34
CA ALA A 20 10.05 -3.61 9.11
C ALA A 20 9.69 -4.34 7.80
N VAL A 21 8.40 -4.43 7.45
CA VAL A 21 7.96 -5.11 6.21
C VAL A 21 7.91 -4.20 4.98
N ARG A 22 8.15 -2.88 5.16
CA ARG A 22 8.06 -1.90 4.07
C ARG A 22 8.90 -2.29 2.84
N PRO A 23 10.16 -2.75 2.96
CA PRO A 23 10.95 -3.11 1.78
C PRO A 23 10.29 -4.21 0.93
N GLN A 24 9.80 -5.28 1.56
CA GLN A 24 9.09 -6.37 0.87
C GLN A 24 7.74 -5.92 0.28
N HIS A 25 7.07 -4.96 0.92
CA HIS A 25 5.85 -4.38 0.37
C HIS A 25 6.13 -3.59 -0.90
N ILE A 26 7.19 -2.76 -0.92
CA ILE A 26 7.59 -1.99 -2.10
C ILE A 26 8.02 -2.90 -3.26
N GLU A 27 8.76 -3.99 -2.99
CA GLU A 27 9.15 -4.96 -4.03
C GLU A 27 7.94 -5.56 -4.75
N ARG A 28 6.86 -5.88 -4.02
CA ARG A 28 5.61 -6.36 -4.62
C ARG A 28 4.91 -5.31 -5.48
N LEU A 29 4.94 -4.05 -5.05
CA LEU A 29 4.38 -2.95 -5.84
C LEU A 29 5.21 -2.71 -7.11
N GLN A 30 6.53 -2.79 -7.04
CA GLN A 30 7.39 -2.65 -8.22
C GLN A 30 7.11 -3.76 -9.23
N LYS A 31 6.93 -5.00 -8.78
CA LYS A 31 6.53 -6.09 -9.68
C LYS A 31 5.19 -5.82 -10.38
N LEU A 32 4.20 -5.27 -9.67
CA LEU A 32 2.92 -4.90 -10.28
C LEU A 32 3.05 -3.74 -11.27
N ASP A 33 3.93 -2.79 -10.99
CA ASP A 33 4.27 -1.67 -11.88
C ASP A 33 4.96 -2.19 -13.16
N ASP A 34 5.94 -3.07 -13.01
CA ASP A 34 6.65 -3.72 -14.14
C ASP A 34 5.70 -4.55 -15.02
N GLU A 35 4.66 -5.16 -14.43
CA GLU A 35 3.59 -5.87 -15.13
C GLU A 35 2.55 -4.94 -15.78
N GLY A 36 2.64 -3.63 -15.56
CA GLY A 36 1.66 -2.65 -16.04
C GLY A 36 0.30 -2.73 -15.33
N ARG A 37 0.25 -3.34 -14.15
CA ARG A 37 -0.97 -3.61 -13.37
C ARG A 37 -1.20 -2.62 -12.22
N LEU A 38 -0.22 -1.77 -11.91
CA LEU A 38 -0.35 -0.75 -10.86
C LEU A 38 -0.68 0.61 -11.47
N VAL A 39 -1.83 1.19 -11.10
CA VAL A 39 -2.19 2.55 -11.51
C VAL A 39 -1.62 3.57 -10.53
N ALA A 40 -1.84 3.34 -9.23
CA ALA A 40 -1.33 4.17 -8.15
C ALA A 40 -1.31 3.38 -6.83
N ALA A 41 -0.31 3.60 -5.98
CA ALA A 41 -0.31 3.12 -4.60
C ALA A 41 0.35 4.13 -3.66
N GLY A 42 -0.13 4.20 -2.43
CA GLY A 42 0.38 5.13 -1.44
C GLY A 42 0.03 4.76 -0.01
N ALA A 43 0.89 5.18 0.91
CA ALA A 43 0.59 5.19 2.34
C ALA A 43 -0.40 6.33 2.67
N MET A 44 -1.20 6.15 3.71
CA MET A 44 -2.04 7.19 4.31
C MET A 44 -1.41 7.65 5.63
N PRO A 45 -0.42 8.57 5.62
CA PRO A 45 0.25 9.03 6.85
C PRO A 45 -0.70 9.84 7.74
N LYS A 46 -0.50 9.77 9.06
CA LYS A 46 -1.18 10.66 10.01
C LYS A 46 -0.59 12.07 9.99
N ASP A 47 0.73 12.15 9.84
CA ASP A 47 1.47 13.38 9.56
C ASP A 47 2.37 13.13 8.34
N PRO A 48 2.24 13.88 7.22
CA PRO A 48 3.05 13.68 6.03
C PRO A 48 4.55 13.96 6.23
N ASN A 49 4.92 14.73 7.26
CA ASN A 49 6.31 15.08 7.55
C ASN A 49 6.95 14.18 8.62
N ASP A 50 6.15 13.39 9.35
CA ASP A 50 6.61 12.51 10.41
C ASP A 50 6.07 11.07 10.26
N PRO A 51 6.87 10.15 9.69
CA PRO A 51 6.52 8.74 9.64
C PRO A 51 6.31 8.08 11.01
N GLN A 52 6.88 8.65 12.09
CA GLN A 52 6.73 8.13 13.46
C GLN A 52 5.36 8.44 14.06
N ALA A 53 4.66 9.46 13.56
CA ALA A 53 3.25 9.68 13.87
C ALA A 53 2.37 8.50 13.40
N GLY A 54 2.90 7.68 12.49
CA GLY A 54 2.27 6.48 11.98
C GLY A 54 1.29 6.78 10.85
N PHE A 55 0.41 5.82 10.60
CA PHE A 55 -0.41 5.80 9.40
C PHE A 55 -1.83 5.35 9.72
N TYR A 56 -2.79 5.82 8.92
CA TYR A 56 -4.14 5.28 8.89
C TYR A 56 -4.19 3.97 8.10
N GLY A 57 -3.26 3.76 7.16
CA GLY A 57 -3.27 2.59 6.29
C GLY A 57 -2.56 2.81 4.96
N SER A 58 -3.05 2.15 3.91
CA SER A 58 -2.58 2.32 2.52
C SER A 58 -3.74 2.20 1.53
N THR A 59 -3.60 2.83 0.36
CA THR A 59 -4.54 2.72 -0.75
C THR A 59 -3.79 2.35 -2.02
N MET A 60 -4.38 1.48 -2.83
CA MET A 60 -3.85 1.12 -4.15
C MET A 60 -4.98 0.92 -5.16
N ILE A 61 -4.70 1.33 -6.40
CA ILE A 61 -5.55 1.14 -7.57
C ILE A 61 -4.79 0.22 -8.52
N VAL A 62 -5.37 -0.93 -8.84
CA VAL A 62 -4.73 -2.00 -9.60
C VAL A 62 -5.66 -2.57 -10.66
N GLU A 63 -5.08 -3.18 -11.69
CA GLU A 63 -5.81 -3.84 -12.76
C GLU A 63 -5.67 -5.38 -12.66
N PHE A 64 -6.80 -6.07 -12.57
CA PHE A 64 -6.89 -7.54 -12.51
C PHE A 64 -8.12 -8.04 -13.28
N ASP A 65 -8.15 -9.31 -13.65
CA ASP A 65 -9.30 -9.90 -14.37
C ASP A 65 -10.51 -10.14 -13.45
N THR A 66 -10.25 -10.49 -12.19
CA THR A 66 -11.25 -10.87 -11.18
C THR A 66 -10.91 -10.27 -9.82
N ARG A 67 -11.86 -10.38 -8.87
CA ARG A 67 -11.72 -9.87 -7.50
C ARG A 67 -10.89 -10.80 -6.60
N GLU A 68 -11.07 -12.11 -6.80
CA GLU A 68 -10.36 -13.20 -6.11
C GLU A 68 -8.87 -13.21 -6.45
#